data_AF-A0AAJ1X1C3-F1
#
_entry.id   AF-A0AAJ1X1C3-F1
#
_cell.length_a   1.000
_cell.length_b   1.000
_cell.length_c   1.000
_cell.angle_alpha   90.00
_cell.angle_beta   90.00
_cell.angle_gamma   90.00
#
_symmetry.space_group_name_H-M   'P 1'
#
loop_
_entity.id
_entity.type
_entity.pdbx_description
1 polymer ?
#
loop_
_entity_poly.entity_id
_entity_poly.type
_entity_poly.pdbx_seq_one_letter_code
_entity_poly.pdbx_strand_id
1 'polypeptide(L)'
;MQSTKNDLVASSASNAYNQSMAVSHAPNATITIRNLDGGVKERLRMRAARNGRSMEAEVRSILSDTLDTEAAESVNLAEAIRRRVAPLGGIELDDHPAISIGEPLSFEL
;
A
#
# COMPACT_ATOMS: atom_id res chain seq x y z
N MET A 1 53.42 -20.68 7.06
CA MET A 1 52.36 -20.87 6.04
C MET A 1 51.13 -21.43 6.71
N GLN A 2 49.97 -20.83 6.41
CA GLN A 2 48.61 -21.18 6.84
C GLN A 2 48.19 -20.76 8.26
N SER A 3 47.45 -19.64 8.35
CA SER A 3 46.26 -19.55 9.19
C SER A 3 45.49 -18.25 8.87
N THR A 4 44.56 -18.30 7.93
CA THR A 4 43.39 -17.40 7.88
C THR A 4 42.40 -17.90 6.83
N LYS A 5 41.49 -18.78 7.25
CA LYS A 5 40.23 -19.06 6.55
C LYS A 5 39.18 -19.38 7.60
N ASN A 6 38.78 -18.36 8.34
CA ASN A 6 37.58 -18.36 9.15
C ASN A 6 37.24 -16.89 9.35
N ASP A 7 36.40 -16.35 8.48
CA ASP A 7 35.65 -15.09 8.69
C ASP A 7 34.91 -14.78 7.38
N LEU A 8 33.84 -15.51 7.05
CA LEU A 8 32.96 -15.11 5.93
C LEU A 8 31.57 -15.79 5.90
N VAL A 9 31.06 -16.34 7.01
CA VAL A 9 29.72 -16.96 7.03
C VAL A 9 28.78 -16.40 8.12
N ALA A 10 29.20 -15.38 8.87
CA ALA A 10 28.42 -14.89 10.02
C ALA A 10 27.61 -13.59 9.78
N SER A 11 27.41 -13.13 8.55
CA SER A 11 26.69 -11.85 8.30
C SER A 11 25.43 -11.94 7.42
N SER A 12 25.08 -13.11 6.86
CA SER A 12 23.84 -13.25 6.07
C SER A 12 22.60 -13.63 6.90
N ALA A 13 22.77 -14.13 8.13
CA ALA A 13 21.65 -14.48 9.02
C ALA A 13 21.06 -13.25 9.76
N SER A 14 21.86 -12.19 9.95
CA SER A 14 21.42 -10.99 10.69
C SER A 14 20.40 -10.14 9.90
N ASN A 15 20.43 -10.19 8.57
CA ASN A 15 19.52 -9.37 7.75
C ASN A 15 18.11 -9.96 7.66
N ALA A 16 17.98 -11.29 7.71
CA ALA A 16 16.70 -11.97 7.80
C ALA A 16 16.01 -11.78 9.17
N TYR A 17 16.82 -11.70 10.23
CA TYR A 17 16.32 -11.47 11.60
C TYR A 17 15.66 -10.08 11.73
N ASN A 18 16.25 -9.05 11.12
CA ASN A 18 15.72 -7.69 11.17
C ASN A 18 14.41 -7.50 10.39
N GLN A 19 14.19 -8.32 9.35
CA GLN A 19 12.96 -8.26 8.54
C GLN A 19 11.75 -8.87 9.29
N SER A 20 11.97 -9.80 10.23
CA SER A 20 10.92 -10.41 11.04
C SER A 20 10.42 -9.55 12.23
N MET A 21 11.13 -8.48 12.59
CA MET A 21 10.79 -7.61 13.73
C MET A 21 10.11 -6.29 13.34
N ALA A 22 10.08 -5.93 12.06
CA ALA A 22 9.45 -4.70 11.57
C ALA A 22 7.93 -4.80 11.40
N VAL A 23 7.34 -6.00 11.54
CA VAL A 23 5.90 -6.12 11.79
C VAL A 23 5.69 -6.01 13.30
N SER A 24 6.00 -4.84 13.85
CA SER A 24 5.53 -4.46 15.17
C SER A 24 4.03 -4.70 15.19
N HIS A 25 3.59 -5.70 15.97
CA HIS A 25 2.19 -5.90 16.33
C HIS A 25 1.71 -4.58 16.93
N ALA A 26 1.10 -3.73 16.09
CA ALA A 26 0.47 -2.52 16.55
C ALA A 26 -0.50 -2.95 17.66
N PRO A 27 -0.41 -2.37 18.87
CA PRO A 27 -1.31 -2.77 19.94
C PRO A 27 -2.74 -2.68 19.43
N ASN A 28 -3.53 -3.70 19.74
CA ASN A 28 -4.96 -3.76 19.41
C ASN A 28 -5.66 -2.47 19.87
N ALA A 29 -5.93 -1.58 18.92
CA ALA A 29 -6.57 -0.30 19.21
C ALA A 29 -8.09 -0.51 19.36
N THR A 30 -8.67 0.14 20.37
CA THR A 30 -10.12 0.15 20.60
C THR A 30 -10.67 1.53 20.28
N ILE A 31 -11.73 1.59 19.47
CA ILE A 31 -12.45 2.83 19.14
C ILE A 31 -13.87 2.72 19.68
N THR A 32 -14.31 3.74 20.44
CA THR A 32 -15.70 3.87 20.89
C THR A 32 -16.38 5.01 20.14
N ILE A 33 -17.42 4.70 19.37
CA ILE A 33 -18.25 5.70 18.69
C ILE A 33 -19.46 6.02 19.58
N ARG A 34 -19.51 7.23 20.14
CA ARG A 34 -20.62 7.69 20.97
C ARG A 34 -21.71 8.34 20.11
N ASN A 35 -22.96 8.28 20.56
CA ASN A 35 -24.12 8.89 19.90
C ASN A 35 -24.28 8.48 18.41
N LEU A 36 -23.95 7.23 18.08
CA LEU A 36 -24.14 6.70 16.74
C LEU A 36 -25.64 6.68 16.40
N ASP A 37 -26.00 7.28 15.26
CA ASP A 37 -27.37 7.25 14.75
C ASP A 37 -27.91 5.81 14.71
N GLY A 38 -29.14 5.62 15.21
CA GLY A 38 -29.76 4.30 15.30
C GLY A 38 -29.95 3.64 13.93
N GLY A 39 -30.24 4.45 12.90
CA GLY A 39 -30.35 3.98 11.52
C GLY A 39 -29.01 3.50 10.96
N VAL A 40 -27.91 4.19 11.28
CA VAL A 40 -26.55 3.73 10.91
C VAL A 40 -26.23 2.39 11.56
N LYS A 41 -26.52 2.24 12.86
CA LYS A 41 -26.28 0.98 13.59
C LYS A 41 -27.04 -0.19 12.95
N GLU A 42 -28.30 0.01 12.57
CA GLU A 42 -29.09 -1.07 11.95
C GLU A 42 -28.59 -1.41 10.54
N ARG A 43 -28.22 -0.41 9.74
CA ARG A 43 -27.61 -0.66 8.42
C ARG A 43 -26.31 -1.45 8.54
N LEU A 44 -25.47 -1.15 9.53
CA LEU A 44 -24.26 -1.92 9.82
C LEU A 44 -24.59 -3.37 10.19
N ARG A 45 -25.61 -3.59 11.04
CA ARG A 45 -26.06 -4.93 11.43
C ARG A 45 -26.50 -5.76 10.22
N MET A 46 -27.33 -5.16 9.36
CA MET A 46 -27.85 -5.80 8.16
C MET A 46 -26.74 -6.11 7.15
N ARG A 47 -25.78 -5.18 6.96
CA ARG A 47 -24.63 -5.38 6.08
C ARG A 47 -23.71 -6.49 6.59
N ALA A 48 -23.42 -6.51 7.89
CA ALA A 48 -22.62 -7.56 8.51
C ALA A 48 -23.25 -8.95 8.35
N ALA A 49 -24.57 -9.05 8.55
CA ALA A 49 -25.32 -10.29 8.33
C ALA A 49 -25.28 -10.75 6.87
N ARG A 50 -25.43 -9.83 5.90
CA ARG A 50 -25.30 -10.13 4.46
C ARG A 50 -23.92 -10.65 4.10
N ASN A 51 -22.87 -10.13 4.76
CA ASN A 51 -21.49 -10.51 4.53
C ASN A 51 -21.02 -11.69 5.39
N GLY A 52 -21.90 -12.29 6.20
CA GLY A 52 -21.57 -13.44 7.05
C GLY A 52 -20.54 -13.15 8.14
N ARG A 53 -20.43 -11.91 8.63
CA ARG A 53 -19.45 -11.50 9.65
C ARG A 53 -20.09 -10.73 10.81
N SER A 54 -19.34 -10.57 11.91
CA SER A 54 -19.80 -9.77 13.03
C SER A 54 -19.89 -8.28 12.65
N MET A 55 -20.70 -7.52 13.38
CA MET A 55 -20.81 -6.07 13.18
C MET A 55 -19.44 -5.38 13.39
N GLU A 56 -18.65 -5.83 14.36
CA GLU A 56 -17.29 -5.33 14.60
C GLU A 56 -16.37 -5.59 13.39
N ALA A 57 -16.41 -6.81 12.85
CA ALA A 57 -15.63 -7.16 11.67
C ALA A 57 -16.06 -6.35 10.43
N GLU A 58 -17.36 -6.06 10.29
CA GLU A 58 -17.87 -5.17 9.24
C GLU A 58 -17.35 -3.75 9.40
N VAL A 59 -17.40 -3.18 10.61
CA VAL A 59 -16.89 -1.84 10.88
C VAL A 59 -15.38 -1.77 10.61
N ARG A 60 -14.62 -2.77 11.05
CA ARG A 60 -13.18 -2.85 10.79
C ARG A 60 -12.89 -2.84 9.30
N SER A 61 -13.57 -3.67 8.52
CA SER A 61 -13.38 -3.73 7.07
C SER A 61 -13.76 -2.44 6.37
N ILE A 62 -14.88 -1.80 6.74
CA ILE A 62 -15.25 -0.51 6.15
C ILE A 62 -14.16 0.53 6.40
N LEU A 63 -13.63 0.60 7.63
CA LEU A 63 -12.56 1.53 7.97
C LEU A 63 -11.27 1.22 7.21
N SER A 64 -10.85 -0.05 7.15
CA SER A 64 -9.68 -0.48 6.37
C SER A 64 -9.84 -0.12 4.89
N ASP A 65 -10.94 -0.54 4.26
CA ASP A 65 -11.16 -0.31 2.82
C ASP A 65 -11.18 1.19 2.48
N THR A 66 -11.78 2.02 3.35
CA THR A 66 -11.86 3.47 3.13
C THR A 66 -10.49 4.13 3.26
N LEU A 67 -9.72 3.78 4.29
CA LEU A 67 -8.39 4.35 4.53
C LEU A 67 -7.35 3.83 3.54
N ASP A 68 -7.47 2.58 3.08
CA ASP A 68 -6.62 2.00 2.04
C ASP A 68 -6.90 2.67 0.68
N THR A 69 -8.16 3.00 0.40
CA THR A 69 -8.54 3.76 -0.81
C THR A 69 -7.96 5.18 -0.78
N GLU A 70 -8.06 5.88 0.35
CA GLU A 70 -7.46 7.22 0.52
C GLU A 70 -5.93 7.19 0.41
N ALA A 71 -5.28 6.17 0.98
CA ALA A 71 -3.85 5.94 0.80
C ALA A 71 -3.49 5.63 -0.66
N ALA A 72 -4.35 4.90 -1.39
CA ALA A 72 -4.17 4.61 -2.80
C ALA A 72 -4.34 5.85 -3.70
N GLU A 73 -5.20 6.80 -3.35
CA GLU A 73 -5.31 8.10 -4.02
C GLU A 73 -4.04 8.95 -3.85
N SER A 74 -3.24 8.68 -2.82
CA SER A 74 -1.94 9.29 -2.59
C SER A 74 -0.76 8.52 -3.18
N VAL A 75 -0.98 7.54 -4.07
CA VAL A 75 0.15 6.87 -4.74
C VAL A 75 0.86 7.90 -5.59
N ASN A 76 1.99 8.37 -5.06
CA ASN A 76 2.95 9.19 -5.77
C ASN A 76 3.17 8.57 -7.16
N LEU A 77 2.88 9.32 -8.21
CA LEU A 77 2.96 8.82 -9.59
C LEU A 77 4.33 8.18 -9.89
N ALA A 78 5.41 8.76 -9.35
CA ALA A 78 6.74 8.19 -9.50
C ALA A 78 6.87 6.82 -8.81
N GLU A 79 6.21 6.60 -7.69
CA GLU A 79 6.17 5.30 -7.01
C GLU A 79 5.34 4.25 -7.78
N ALA A 80 4.20 4.66 -8.36
CA ALA A 80 3.43 3.79 -9.25
C ALA A 80 4.27 3.34 -10.45
N ILE A 81 4.97 4.28 -11.10
CA ILE A 81 5.87 4.00 -12.24
C ILE A 81 7.00 3.05 -11.79
N ARG A 82 7.69 3.37 -10.68
CA ARG A 82 8.78 2.52 -10.15
C ARG A 82 8.32 1.10 -9.86
N ARG A 83 7.17 0.90 -9.21
CA ARG A 83 6.62 -0.44 -8.94
C ARG A 83 6.40 -1.26 -10.21
N ARG A 84 6.04 -0.61 -11.31
CA ARG A 84 5.86 -1.26 -12.62
C ARG A 84 7.19 -1.65 -13.27
N VAL A 85 8.21 -0.82 -13.14
CA VAL A 85 9.51 -0.94 -13.84
C VAL A 85 10.56 -1.71 -13.03
N ALA A 86 10.49 -1.71 -11.70
CA ALA A 86 11.48 -2.33 -10.82
C ALA A 86 11.70 -3.85 -11.07
N PRO A 87 10.66 -4.68 -11.35
CA PRO A 87 10.85 -6.09 -11.68
C PRO A 87 11.62 -6.31 -13.00
N LEU A 88 11.71 -5.28 -13.84
CA LEU A 88 12.46 -5.32 -15.11
C LEU A 88 13.92 -4.89 -14.94
N GLY A 89 14.33 -4.48 -13.73
CA GLY A 89 15.68 -4.01 -13.44
C GLY A 89 15.95 -2.54 -13.80
N GLY A 90 14.91 -1.78 -14.16
CA GLY A 90 15.05 -0.45 -14.77
C GLY A 90 14.92 -0.52 -16.29
N ILE A 91 14.46 0.55 -16.92
CA ILE A 91 14.40 0.70 -18.38
C ILE A 91 15.10 2.01 -18.72
N GLU A 92 16.08 1.93 -19.61
CA GLU A 92 16.62 3.11 -20.30
C GLU A 92 15.77 3.34 -21.55
N LEU A 93 15.27 4.55 -21.75
CA LEU A 93 14.46 4.89 -22.91
C LEU A 93 15.34 5.66 -23.89
N ASP A 94 15.36 5.23 -25.15
CA ASP A 94 15.95 6.02 -26.21
C ASP A 94 15.12 7.29 -26.46
N ASP A 95 15.79 8.39 -26.76
CA ASP A 95 15.12 9.63 -27.14
C ASP A 95 14.24 9.38 -28.38
N HIS A 96 12.94 9.63 -28.24
CA HIS A 96 12.05 9.60 -29.39
C HIS A 96 12.43 10.74 -30.34
N PRO A 97 12.47 10.51 -31.68
CA PRO A 97 12.74 11.58 -32.62
C PRO A 97 11.78 12.75 -32.41
N ALA A 98 12.31 13.97 -32.55
CA ALA A 98 11.50 15.17 -32.43
C ALA A 98 10.36 15.12 -33.47
N ILE A 99 9.13 15.07 -32.97
CA ILE A 99 7.93 15.23 -33.80
C ILE A 99 7.49 16.68 -33.74
N SER A 100 7.20 17.27 -34.90
CA SER A 100 6.51 18.55 -34.94
C SER A 100 5.09 18.34 -34.43
N ILE A 101 4.82 18.79 -33.20
CA ILE A 101 3.45 18.92 -32.71
C ILE A 101 2.82 19.99 -33.59
N GLY A 102 1.71 19.65 -34.26
CA GLY A 102 0.96 20.60 -35.09
C GLY A 102 0.50 21.80 -34.27
N GLU A 103 -0.03 22.81 -34.95
CA GLU A 103 -0.62 23.96 -34.27
C GLU A 103 -1.65 23.48 -33.23
N PRO A 104 -1.55 23.89 -31.95
CA PRO A 104 -2.51 23.49 -30.94
C PRO A 104 -3.92 23.88 -31.39
N LEU A 105 -4.89 23.02 -31.12
CA LEU A 105 -6.29 23.31 -31.45
C LEU A 105 -6.67 24.65 -30.81
N SER A 106 -7.16 25.59 -31.62
CA SER A 106 -7.81 26.78 -31.10
C SER A 106 -9.16 26.38 -30.51
N PHE A 107 -9.39 26.74 -29.26
CA PHE A 107 -10.73 26.72 -28.67
C PHE A 107 -11.31 28.12 -28.87
N GLU A 108 -12.13 28.31 -29.91
CA GLU A 108 -12.92 29.55 -30.02
C GLU A 108 -14.05 29.52 -28.98
N LEU A 109 -14.12 30.57 -28.14
CA LEU A 109 -15.14 30.81 -27.10
C LEU A 109 -16.11 31.90 -27.53
#